data_AF-A0A1Y6M5W3-F1
#
_entry.id   AF-A0A1Y6M5W3-F1
#
_cell.length_a   1.000
_cell.length_b   1.000
_cell.length_c   1.000
_cell.angle_alpha   90.00
_cell.angle_beta   90.00
_cell.angle_gamma   90.00
#
_symmetry.space_group_name_H-M   'P 1'
#
loop_
_entity.id
_entity.type
_entity.pdbx_description
1 polymer ?
#
loop_
_entity_poly.entity_id
_entity_poly.type
_entity_poly.pdbx_seq_one_letter_code
_entity_poly.pdbx_strand_id
1 'polypeptide(L)'
;MLNKALIGIVSAIVFLMVQAIISSVNTKASYEFSVKNTIELKETLKITLNDGHASMLFSQNGLNAHPSSFDGFFLRFQNHYFLLGIEHIGKNNSQLMFNSFFIDSLRTGNAIYISGTSSFCDDNNAPNVLLGKRIVN
;
A
#
# COMPACT_ATOMS: atom_id res chain seq x y z
N MET A 1 39.21 -6.92 9.12
CA MET A 1 38.44 -6.49 7.91
C MET A 1 36.92 -6.51 8.15
N LEU A 2 36.39 -7.45 8.93
CA LEU A 2 34.97 -7.58 9.26
C LEU A 2 34.32 -6.28 9.80
N ASN A 3 34.98 -5.55 10.70
CA ASN A 3 34.42 -4.31 11.26
C ASN A 3 34.23 -3.20 10.21
N LYS A 4 35.11 -3.11 9.20
CA LYS A 4 34.98 -2.09 8.14
C LYS A 4 33.84 -2.43 7.18
N ALA A 5 33.69 -3.71 6.83
CA ALA A 5 32.58 -4.17 6.01
C ALA A 5 31.23 -3.98 6.72
N LEU A 6 31.18 -4.30 8.02
CA LEU A 6 29.98 -4.10 8.83
C LEU A 6 29.57 -2.62 8.90
N ILE A 7 30.53 -1.71 9.13
CA ILE A 7 30.26 -0.26 9.09
C ILE A 7 29.71 0.14 7.72
N GLY A 8 30.30 -0.33 6.63
CA GLY A 8 29.82 -0.05 5.27
C GLY A 8 28.36 -0.51 5.05
N ILE A 9 28.02 -1.72 5.50
CA ILE A 9 26.65 -2.26 5.39
C ILE A 9 25.67 -1.42 6.22
N VAL A 10 26.00 -1.11 7.47
CA VAL A 10 25.14 -0.30 8.34
C VAL A 10 24.95 1.10 7.76
N SER A 11 26.01 1.74 7.28
CA SER A 11 25.92 3.05 6.63
C SER A 11 25.06 3.02 5.37
N ALA A 12 25.15 1.96 4.56
CA ALA A 12 24.30 1.81 3.37
C ALA A 12 22.82 1.66 3.75
N ILE A 13 22.50 0.87 4.78
CA ILE A 13 21.12 0.71 5.25
C ILE A 13 20.56 2.04 5.76
N VAL A 14 21.33 2.77 6.58
CA VAL A 14 20.92 4.10 7.07
C VAL A 14 20.67 5.05 5.90
N PHE A 15 21.57 5.07 4.91
CA PHE A 15 21.44 5.92 3.74
C PHE A 15 20.18 5.58 2.91
N LEU A 16 19.86 4.30 2.73
CA LEU A 16 18.65 3.85 2.04
C LEU A 16 17.38 4.25 2.81
N MET A 17 17.40 4.12 4.14
CA MET A 17 16.26 4.51 4.99
C MET A 17 16.01 6.02 4.93
N VAL A 18 17.06 6.84 5.01
CA VAL A 18 16.94 8.30 4.89
C VAL A 18 16.38 8.69 3.52
N GLN A 19 16.86 8.08 2.44
CA GLN A 19 16.30 8.32 1.10
C GLN A 19 14.82 7.92 1.02
N ALA A 20 14.43 6.80 1.62
CA ALA A 20 13.05 6.33 1.59
C ALA A 20 12.11 7.26 2.36
N ILE A 21 12.57 7.80 3.49
CA ILE A 21 11.85 8.79 4.30
C ILE A 21 11.69 10.09 3.50
N ILE A 22 12.78 10.63 2.94
CA ILE A 22 12.75 11.86 2.13
C ILE A 22 11.82 11.70 0.92
N SER A 23 11.86 10.55 0.25
CA SER A 23 10.97 10.26 -0.88
C SER A 23 9.50 10.20 -0.44
N SER A 24 9.24 9.62 0.73
CA SER A 24 7.90 9.50 1.30
C SER A 24 7.28 10.86 1.65
N VAL A 25 8.01 11.71 2.39
CA VAL A 25 7.53 13.04 2.78
C VAL A 25 7.33 13.99 1.59
N ASN A 26 8.01 13.74 0.47
CA ASN A 26 7.83 14.53 -0.76
C ASN A 26 6.79 13.92 -1.73
N THR A 27 6.15 12.81 -1.37
CA THR A 27 5.18 12.15 -2.25
C THR A 27 3.76 12.60 -1.93
N LYS A 28 3.05 13.06 -2.97
CA LYS A 28 1.61 13.31 -2.96
C LYS A 28 0.95 12.57 -4.12
N ALA A 29 0.20 11.51 -3.83
CA ALA A 29 -0.43 10.69 -4.85
C ALA A 29 -1.64 9.93 -4.30
N SER A 30 -2.64 9.73 -5.15
CA SER A 30 -3.74 8.82 -4.89
C SER A 30 -3.82 7.77 -5.98
N TYR A 31 -4.12 6.53 -5.60
CA TYR A 31 -4.28 5.39 -6.50
C TYR A 31 -5.59 4.68 -6.19
N GLU A 32 -6.24 4.18 -7.24
CA GLU A 32 -7.41 3.31 -7.14
C GLU A 32 -7.09 1.98 -7.81
N PHE A 33 -7.30 0.90 -7.05
CA PHE A 33 -7.18 -0.48 -7.48
C PHE A 33 -8.57 -1.12 -7.49
N SER A 34 -8.82 -2.00 -8.45
CA SER A 34 -10.11 -2.69 -8.53
C SER A 34 -9.95 -4.12 -8.99
N VAL A 35 -10.68 -5.04 -8.38
CA VAL A 35 -10.90 -6.37 -8.94
C VAL A 35 -12.05 -6.24 -9.95
N LYS A 36 -11.78 -6.48 -11.24
CA LYS A 36 -12.87 -6.72 -12.19
C LYS A 36 -13.35 -8.15 -12.00
N ASN A 37 -14.24 -8.38 -11.04
CA ASN A 37 -14.97 -9.64 -11.01
C ASN A 37 -16.25 -9.48 -11.85
N THR A 38 -16.41 -10.34 -12.84
CA THR A 38 -17.64 -10.45 -13.63
C THR A 38 -18.73 -11.00 -12.70
N ILE A 39 -19.52 -10.11 -12.07
CA ILE A 39 -20.98 -10.02 -12.27
C ILE A 39 -21.65 -9.09 -11.22
N GLU A 40 -21.27 -9.03 -9.94
CA GLU A 40 -22.06 -8.19 -8.98
C GLU A 40 -21.28 -7.47 -7.85
N LEU A 41 -20.04 -7.87 -7.54
CA LEU A 41 -19.22 -7.20 -6.52
C LEU A 41 -18.09 -6.39 -7.15
N LYS A 42 -18.19 -5.06 -7.08
CA LYS A 42 -17.09 -4.15 -7.39
C LYS A 42 -16.34 -3.84 -6.09
N GLU A 43 -15.18 -4.47 -5.93
CA GLU A 43 -14.26 -4.16 -4.85
C GLU A 43 -13.26 -3.11 -5.31
N THR A 44 -13.15 -2.04 -4.53
CA THR A 44 -12.22 -0.94 -4.80
C THR A 44 -11.35 -0.68 -3.58
N LEU A 45 -10.06 -0.55 -3.82
CA LEU A 45 -9.08 -0.11 -2.85
C LEU A 45 -8.55 1.24 -3.30
N LYS A 46 -8.78 2.28 -2.49
CA LYS A 46 -8.21 3.60 -2.72
C LYS A 46 -7.08 3.82 -1.72
N ILE A 47 -5.90 4.16 -2.22
CA ILE A 47 -4.73 4.53 -1.41
C ILE A 47 -4.44 6.00 -1.62
N THR A 48 -4.28 6.77 -0.55
CA THR A 48 -3.85 8.18 -0.59
C THR A 48 -2.58 8.35 0.21
N LEU A 49 -1.58 8.95 -0.42
CA LEU A 49 -0.26 9.23 0.13
C LEU A 49 -0.05 10.73 0.19
N ASN A 50 0.29 11.25 1.35
CA ASN A 50 0.58 12.66 1.52
C ASN A 50 1.60 12.87 2.65
N ASP A 51 2.72 13.50 2.34
CA ASP A 51 3.68 13.97 3.37
C ASP A 51 4.14 12.87 4.35
N GLY A 52 4.34 11.64 3.87
CA GLY A 52 4.74 10.49 4.69
C GLY A 52 3.58 9.71 5.32
N HIS A 53 2.38 10.26 5.29
CA HIS A 53 1.14 9.63 5.73
C HIS A 53 0.49 8.83 4.61
N ALA A 54 -0.05 7.66 4.97
CA ALA A 54 -0.83 6.82 4.08
C ALA A 54 -2.18 6.51 4.69
N SER A 55 -3.23 6.72 3.91
CA SER A 55 -4.57 6.24 4.21
C SER A 55 -5.04 5.29 3.12
N MET A 56 -5.80 4.28 3.52
CA MET A 56 -6.52 3.45 2.57
C MET A 56 -7.99 3.37 2.92
N LEU A 57 -8.81 3.26 1.89
CA LEU A 57 -10.22 2.95 2.01
C LEU A 57 -10.52 1.75 1.13
N PHE A 58 -10.98 0.68 1.76
CA PHE A 58 -11.54 -0.47 1.09
C PHE A 58 -13.06 -0.34 1.04
N SER A 59 -13.61 -0.39 -0.16
CA SER A 59 -15.04 -0.38 -0.41
C SER A 59 -15.43 -1.63 -1.17
N GLN A 60 -16.34 -2.38 -0.58
CA GLN A 60 -17.01 -3.53 -1.16
C GLN A 60 -18.50 -3.18 -1.33
N ASN A 61 -19.08 -3.49 -2.49
CA ASN A 61 -20.52 -3.35 -2.71
C ASN A 61 -21.20 -4.70 -2.43
N GLY A 62 -22.12 -4.77 -1.47
CA GLY A 62 -22.90 -5.97 -1.18
C GLY A 62 -23.54 -5.98 0.21
N LEU A 63 -24.52 -6.86 0.42
CA LEU A 63 -25.27 -7.01 1.68
C LEU A 63 -24.39 -7.42 2.90
N ASN A 64 -23.19 -7.96 2.64
CA ASN A 64 -22.20 -8.36 3.65
C ASN A 64 -20.89 -7.56 3.54
N ALA A 65 -20.93 -6.33 3.04
CA ALA A 65 -19.73 -5.52 2.88
C ALA A 65 -19.09 -5.21 4.25
N HIS A 66 -17.83 -5.60 4.40
CA HIS A 66 -17.00 -5.24 5.56
C HIS A 66 -15.98 -4.19 5.10
N PRO A 67 -16.36 -2.90 5.04
CA PRO A 67 -15.39 -1.87 4.68
C PRO A 67 -14.25 -1.87 5.70
N SER A 68 -13.03 -1.75 5.19
CA SER A 68 -11.86 -1.54 6.01
C SER A 68 -11.21 -0.20 5.67
N SER A 69 -10.57 0.40 6.66
CA SER A 69 -9.77 1.61 6.47
C SER A 69 -8.41 1.42 7.09
N PHE A 70 -7.39 1.94 6.44
CA PHE A 70 -6.04 1.94 6.97
C PHE A 70 -5.61 3.39 7.24
N ASP A 71 -4.90 3.56 8.33
CA ASP A 71 -4.22 4.80 8.68
C ASP A 71 -2.81 4.50 9.19
N GLY A 72 -1.81 5.16 8.63
CA GLY A 72 -0.43 4.99 9.05
C GLY A 72 0.58 5.76 8.22
N PHE A 73 1.80 5.23 8.19
CA PHE A 73 2.92 5.80 7.48
C PHE A 73 3.29 4.95 6.27
N PHE A 74 3.95 5.57 5.31
CA PHE A 74 4.59 4.83 4.24
C PHE A 74 6.06 5.20 4.11
N LEU A 75 6.84 4.28 3.54
CA LEU A 75 8.16 4.52 3.01
C LEU A 75 8.14 4.26 1.52
N ARG A 76 8.82 5.12 0.76
CA ARG A 76 8.90 4.99 -0.69
C ARG A 76 10.34 4.77 -1.11
N PHE A 77 10.61 3.64 -1.75
CA PHE A 77 11.89 3.38 -2.37
C PHE A 77 11.71 3.21 -3.87
N GLN A 78 12.12 4.22 -4.65
CA GLN A 78 11.89 4.28 -6.09
C GLN A 78 10.38 4.16 -6.44
N ASN A 79 9.99 3.02 -7.00
CA ASN A 79 8.63 2.68 -7.41
C ASN A 79 7.92 1.77 -6.39
N HIS A 80 8.61 1.35 -5.32
CA HIS A 80 8.06 0.53 -4.25
C HIS A 80 7.59 1.40 -3.09
N TYR A 81 6.43 1.02 -2.56
CA TYR A 81 5.76 1.65 -1.43
C TYR A 81 5.56 0.60 -0.36
N PHE A 82 6.01 0.90 0.86
CA PHE A 82 5.86 0.06 2.04
C PHE A 82 5.00 0.80 3.04
N LEU A 83 4.01 0.12 3.61
CA LEU A 83 2.97 0.71 4.44
C LEU A 83 3.00 0.06 5.81
N LEU A 84 2.90 0.87 6.85
CA LEU A 84 2.87 0.43 8.22
C LEU A 84 1.87 1.28 9.01
N GLY A 85 0.91 0.63 9.67
CA GLY A 85 -0.13 1.34 10.40
C GLY A 85 -1.20 0.42 10.95
N ILE A 86 -2.37 0.99 11.20
CA ILE A 86 -3.53 0.30 11.75
C ILE A 86 -4.59 0.18 10.67
N GLU A 87 -4.99 -1.06 10.39
CA GLU A 87 -6.20 -1.36 9.63
C GLU A 87 -7.37 -1.52 10.59
N HIS A 88 -8.46 -0.81 10.33
CA HIS A 88 -9.74 -0.95 11.01
C HIS A 88 -10.67 -1.75 10.11
N ILE A 89 -11.23 -2.85 10.62
CA ILE A 89 -12.11 -3.76 9.89
C ILE A 89 -13.50 -3.67 10.53
N GLY A 90 -14.46 -3.11 9.81
CA GLY A 90 -15.79 -2.84 10.35
C GLY A 90 -15.75 -1.88 11.55
N LYS A 91 -16.63 -2.07 12.54
CA LYS A 91 -16.80 -1.13 13.66
C LYS A 91 -15.89 -1.38 14.87
N ASN A 92 -15.45 -2.63 15.09
CA ASN A 92 -14.86 -3.03 16.39
C ASN A 92 -13.50 -3.73 16.28
N ASN A 93 -13.02 -4.03 15.08
CA ASN A 93 -11.76 -4.76 14.91
C ASN A 93 -10.69 -3.82 14.35
N SER A 94 -9.50 -3.89 14.94
CA SER A 94 -8.33 -3.21 14.42
C SER A 94 -7.12 -4.12 14.53
N GLN A 95 -6.21 -4.02 13.57
CA GLN A 95 -5.00 -4.80 13.53
C GLN A 95 -3.83 -3.99 12.97
N LEU A 96 -2.62 -4.32 13.40
CA LEU A 96 -1.42 -3.81 12.76
C LEU A 96 -1.34 -4.40 11.35
N MET A 97 -1.16 -3.53 10.36
CA MET A 97 -1.02 -3.92 8.96
C MET A 97 0.34 -3.49 8.44
N PHE A 98 1.03 -4.43 7.82
CA PHE A 98 2.19 -4.17 6.98
C PHE A 98 1.88 -4.63 5.55
N ASN A 99 2.02 -3.73 4.59
CA ASN A 99 1.74 -4.06 3.20
C ASN A 99 2.67 -3.33 2.23
N SER A 100 2.63 -3.71 0.95
CA SER A 100 3.43 -3.06 -0.07
C SER A 100 2.74 -3.01 -1.43
N PHE A 101 3.09 -2.01 -2.23
CA PHE A 101 2.69 -1.96 -3.62
C PHE A 101 3.77 -1.33 -4.49
N PHE A 102 3.65 -1.55 -5.79
CA PHE A 102 4.61 -1.15 -6.79
C PHE A 102 3.95 -0.35 -7.90
N ILE A 103 4.62 0.69 -8.38
CA ILE A 103 4.18 1.48 -9.52
C ILE A 103 5.08 1.17 -10.71
N ASP A 104 4.56 0.41 -11.68
CA ASP A 104 5.34 -0.09 -12.82
C ASP A 104 5.93 1.05 -13.66
N SER A 105 5.21 2.16 -13.80
CA SER A 105 5.76 3.38 -14.39
C SER A 105 5.16 4.64 -13.81
N LEU A 106 6.03 5.52 -13.30
CA LEU A 106 5.65 6.85 -12.84
C LEU A 106 5.03 7.72 -13.95
N ARG A 107 5.28 7.38 -15.22
CA ARG A 107 4.72 8.08 -16.39
C ARG A 107 3.32 7.60 -16.77
N THR A 108 3.03 6.30 -16.66
CA THR A 108 1.71 5.76 -17.03
C THR A 108 0.72 5.84 -15.87
N GLY A 109 1.22 5.93 -14.63
CA GLY A 109 0.37 5.92 -13.44
C GLY A 109 -0.25 4.55 -13.15
N ASN A 110 0.18 3.50 -13.86
CA ASN A 110 -0.27 2.12 -13.62
C ASN A 110 0.39 1.58 -12.34
N ALA A 111 -0.43 0.98 -11.49
CA ALA A 111 -0.07 0.51 -10.17
C ALA A 111 -0.38 -0.98 -10.03
N ILE A 112 0.47 -1.71 -9.32
CA ILE A 112 0.30 -3.10 -8.96
C ILE A 112 0.37 -3.19 -7.44
N TYR A 113 -0.74 -3.56 -6.82
CA TYR A 113 -0.81 -3.81 -5.39
C TYR A 113 -0.67 -5.31 -5.14
N ILE A 114 0.22 -5.71 -4.22
CA ILE A 114 0.42 -7.11 -3.85
C ILE A 114 -0.01 -7.23 -2.40
N SER A 115 -1.13 -7.90 -2.14
CA SER A 115 -1.60 -8.06 -0.77
C SER A 115 -0.81 -9.16 -0.05
N GLY A 116 -0.24 -8.82 1.11
CA GLY A 116 0.43 -9.79 1.97
C GLY A 116 -0.54 -10.75 2.68
N THR A 117 -1.64 -10.24 3.22
CA THR A 117 -2.72 -10.96 3.95
C THR A 117 -3.77 -9.93 4.42
N SER A 118 -4.29 -9.08 3.53
CA SER A 118 -5.41 -8.23 3.93
C SER A 118 -6.71 -9.04 3.90
N SER A 119 -7.65 -8.71 4.78
CA SER A 119 -9.05 -9.21 4.74
C SER A 119 -9.69 -9.14 3.33
N PHE A 120 -9.18 -8.25 2.46
CA PHE A 120 -9.42 -8.18 1.01
C PHE A 120 -9.30 -9.52 0.26
N CYS A 121 -8.44 -10.43 0.70
CA CYS A 121 -8.12 -11.69 0.01
C CYS A 121 -8.54 -12.94 0.81
N ASP A 122 -9.29 -12.78 1.91
CA ASP A 122 -9.76 -13.92 2.70
C ASP A 122 -10.81 -14.77 1.97
N ASP A 123 -11.43 -14.23 0.92
CA ASP A 123 -12.22 -15.04 0.00
C ASP A 123 -11.29 -15.72 -1.01
N ASN A 124 -11.34 -17.06 -1.08
CA ASN A 124 -10.52 -17.94 -1.93
C ASN A 124 -10.51 -17.59 -3.44
N ASN A 125 -11.28 -16.59 -3.87
CA ASN A 125 -11.43 -16.16 -5.26
C ASN A 125 -10.89 -14.74 -5.54
N ALA A 126 -10.43 -13.99 -4.54
CA ALA A 126 -9.86 -12.66 -4.76
C ALA A 126 -8.38 -12.78 -5.17
N PRO A 127 -7.94 -12.11 -6.26
CA PRO A 127 -6.55 -12.16 -6.66
C PRO A 127 -5.67 -11.45 -5.62
N ASN A 128 -4.58 -12.11 -5.21
CA ASN A 128 -3.54 -11.53 -4.34
C ASN A 128 -2.84 -10.30 -4.96
N VAL A 129 -3.13 -9.99 -6.22
CA VAL A 129 -2.56 -8.90 -6.98
C VAL A 129 -3.68 -8.05 -7.59
N LEU A 130 -3.67 -6.75 -7.31
CA LEU A 130 -4.62 -5.78 -7.86
C LEU A 130 -3.93 -4.84 -8.82
N LEU A 131 -4.59 -4.59 -9.94
CA LEU A 131 -4.18 -3.55 -10.88
C LEU A 131 -4.93 -2.26 -10.54
N GLY A 132 -4.18 -1.17 -10.55
CA GLY A 132 -4.69 0.15 -10.24
C GLY A 132 -4.12 1.23 -11.14
N LYS A 133 -4.68 2.41 -10.98
CA LYS A 133 -4.29 3.61 -11.71
C LYS A 133 -4.22 4.81 -10.76
N ARG A 134 -3.37 5.77 -11.10
CA ARG A 134 -3.32 7.06 -10.41
C ARG A 134 -4.62 7.83 -10.62
N ILE A 135 -5.13 8.41 -9.53
CA ILE A 135 -6.21 9.40 -9.56
C ILE A 135 -5.57 10.78 -9.56
N VAL A 136 -5.97 11.63 -10.50
CA VAL A 136 -5.61 13.05 -10.54
C VAL A 136 -6.87 13.81 -10.12
N ASN A 137 -6.84 14.41 -8.93
CA ASN A 137 -7.88 15.32 -8.46
C ASN A 137 -7.48 16.76 -8.77
#